data_AF-A0A163IT82-F1
#
_entry.id   AF-A0A163IT82-F1
#
_cell.length_a   1.000
_cell.length_b   1.000
_cell.length_c   1.000
_cell.angle_alpha   90.00
_cell.angle_beta   90.00
_cell.angle_gamma   90.00
#
_symmetry.space_group_name_H-M   'P 1'
#
loop_
_entity.id
_entity.type
_entity.pdbx_description
1 polymer ?
#
loop_
_entity_poly.entity_id
_entity_poly.type
_entity_poly.pdbx_seq_one_letter_code
_entity_poly.pdbx_strand_id
1 'polypeptide(L)'
;MAFRKSSLFLLILHIISLALAEPVQYCRFGHRSNAVDFCMGVTMHHNHTSGAHDMYMSFAVTRSSHLGWTAICTGPSMKGALMFIMYGDPGSGVDPILSIRTVDGHNQPREITPHDMGGSDIRVLQSMWMPAESRDSPTSHTHSDGTAMYEARMAVVCYACTRWPGSPILASSSSQAWIWAWNDQQELPVYSFDANLQMHKHHAGNGGWGVFYMDLVRSVSDAVRRPSLPPLRLGISTLGTSDTPIGASGLLASLKANALVNAHGFFMGAAFMLLFPVGVVAIRSGSTKAFKYHWVIQVVAMCFVVVGVVTGLKISGNKITVPHQWIDLLPQDI
;
A
#
# COMPACT_ATOMS: atom_id res chain seq x y z
N MET A 1 41.75 -15.24 40.28
CA MET A 1 41.03 -15.68 39.07
C MET A 1 39.72 -14.88 38.94
N ALA A 2 39.77 -13.60 38.55
CA ALA A 2 38.57 -12.74 38.52
C ALA A 2 38.74 -11.49 37.64
N PHE A 3 39.25 -11.62 36.41
CA PHE A 3 39.26 -10.50 35.45
C PHE A 3 39.17 -11.05 34.02
N ARG A 4 37.97 -11.50 33.59
CA ARG A 4 37.75 -11.83 32.16
C ARG A 4 36.30 -11.90 31.67
N LYS A 5 35.30 -11.40 32.42
CA LYS A 5 33.88 -11.47 32.00
C LYS A 5 33.24 -10.11 31.65
N SER A 6 33.77 -9.00 32.16
CA SER A 6 33.18 -7.66 31.91
C SER A 6 33.49 -7.12 30.51
N SER A 7 34.64 -7.48 29.91
CA SER A 7 35.05 -6.99 28.60
C SER A 7 34.25 -7.58 27.42
N LEU A 8 33.65 -8.76 27.56
CA LEU A 8 32.85 -9.38 26.50
C LEU A 8 31.43 -8.76 26.44
N PHE A 9 30.87 -8.38 27.59
CA PHE A 9 29.54 -7.78 27.68
C PHE A 9 29.52 -6.35 27.11
N LEU A 10 30.60 -5.59 27.31
CA LEU A 10 30.79 -4.27 26.70
C LEU A 10 31.00 -4.34 25.17
N LEU A 11 31.61 -5.42 24.65
CA LEU A 11 31.75 -5.62 23.21
C LEU A 11 30.40 -5.97 22.55
N ILE A 12 29.56 -6.76 23.22
CA ILE A 12 28.20 -7.09 22.77
C ILE A 12 27.27 -5.85 22.87
N LEU A 13 27.48 -4.98 23.86
CA LEU A 13 26.80 -3.67 23.95
C LEU A 13 27.39 -2.58 23.03
N HIS A 14 28.48 -2.85 22.31
CA HIS A 14 29.06 -1.97 21.29
C HIS A 14 28.79 -2.43 19.86
N ILE A 15 28.11 -3.56 19.67
CA ILE A 15 27.29 -3.79 18.48
C ILE A 15 25.97 -3.01 18.63
N ILE A 16 26.06 -1.74 19.05
CA ILE A 16 24.99 -0.77 18.89
C ILE A 16 24.88 -0.58 17.40
N SER A 17 23.83 -1.19 16.86
CA SER A 17 23.19 -0.95 15.58
C SER A 17 23.80 0.24 14.84
N LEU A 18 24.75 -0.03 13.94
CA LEU A 18 24.84 0.76 12.72
C LEU A 18 23.51 0.52 12.00
N ALA A 19 22.50 1.30 12.34
CA ALA A 19 21.23 1.32 11.62
C ALA A 19 21.55 1.92 10.26
N LEU A 20 21.94 1.07 9.32
CA LEU A 20 21.97 1.45 7.92
C LEU A 20 20.53 1.81 7.55
N ALA A 21 20.37 2.98 6.92
CA ALA A 21 19.10 3.38 6.34
C ALA A 21 18.60 2.27 5.43
N GLU A 22 17.41 1.75 5.71
CA GLU A 22 16.81 0.73 4.87
C GLU A 22 15.78 1.41 3.95
N PRO A 23 15.92 1.30 2.62
CA PRO A 23 14.96 1.91 1.71
C PRO A 23 13.56 1.33 1.97
N VAL A 24 12.56 2.18 1.84
CA VAL A 24 11.17 1.72 1.82
C VAL A 24 10.72 1.48 0.38
N GLN A 25 9.84 0.50 0.18
CA GLN A 25 9.30 0.17 -1.13
C GLN A 25 7.82 -0.19 -1.04
N TYR A 26 7.05 0.27 -2.01
CA TYR A 26 5.67 -0.14 -2.22
C TYR A 26 5.47 -0.52 -3.68
N CYS A 27 4.89 -1.69 -3.91
CA CYS A 27 4.59 -2.21 -5.23
C CYS A 27 3.18 -2.77 -5.33
N ARG A 28 2.61 -2.65 -6.53
CA ARG A 28 1.39 -3.28 -6.98
C ARG A 28 1.73 -4.11 -8.21
N PHE A 29 1.25 -5.36 -8.24
CA PHE A 29 1.54 -6.32 -9.31
C PHE A 29 0.26 -6.70 -10.05
N GLY A 30 -0.37 -5.72 -10.69
CA GLY A 30 -1.69 -5.85 -11.28
C GLY A 30 -1.72 -6.11 -12.79
N HIS A 31 -0.59 -6.10 -13.49
CA HIS A 31 -0.60 -5.98 -14.96
C HIS A 31 -1.33 -7.16 -15.64
N ARG A 32 -1.13 -8.38 -15.14
CA ARG A 32 -1.79 -9.59 -15.66
C ARG A 32 -3.28 -9.68 -15.32
N SER A 33 -3.75 -8.94 -14.32
CA SER A 33 -5.16 -8.89 -13.91
C SER A 33 -5.85 -7.60 -14.35
N ASN A 34 -5.29 -6.89 -15.33
CA ASN A 34 -5.78 -5.59 -15.82
C ASN A 34 -5.93 -4.55 -14.69
N ALA A 35 -5.01 -4.58 -13.74
CA ALA A 35 -4.91 -3.65 -12.63
C ALA A 35 -3.56 -2.91 -12.66
N VAL A 36 -3.43 -1.88 -11.82
CA VAL A 36 -2.22 -1.05 -11.78
C VAL A 36 -0.99 -1.89 -11.42
N ASP A 37 0.11 -1.64 -12.13
CA ASP A 37 1.38 -2.32 -11.92
C ASP A 37 2.52 -1.31 -11.86
N PHE A 38 3.00 -1.09 -10.63
CA PHE A 38 4.08 -0.16 -10.38
C PHE A 38 4.84 -0.56 -9.12
N CYS A 39 6.06 -0.06 -9.02
CA CYS A 39 6.88 -0.08 -7.82
C CYS A 39 7.45 1.32 -7.58
N MET A 40 7.52 1.70 -6.31
CA MET A 40 8.22 2.89 -5.85
C MET A 40 9.14 2.54 -4.69
N GLY A 41 10.38 3.02 -4.74
CA GLY A 41 11.35 2.93 -3.67
C GLY A 41 11.77 4.32 -3.21
N VAL A 42 11.98 4.50 -1.90
CA VAL A 42 12.37 5.79 -1.30
C VAL A 42 13.52 5.62 -0.31
N THR A 43 14.46 6.56 -0.33
CA THR A 43 15.48 6.75 0.71
C THR A 43 15.58 8.23 1.04
N MET A 44 15.53 8.54 2.34
CA MET A 44 15.74 9.88 2.84
C MET A 44 17.21 10.08 3.20
N HIS A 45 17.74 11.28 3.01
CA HIS A 45 19.11 11.60 3.37
C HIS A 45 19.15 12.93 4.11
N HIS A 46 19.72 12.93 5.31
CA HIS A 46 19.90 14.15 6.08
C HIS A 46 21.11 14.93 5.55
N ASN A 47 20.83 16.11 5.00
CA ASN A 47 21.85 16.97 4.45
C ASN A 47 22.42 17.88 5.55
N HIS A 48 23.60 17.52 6.06
CA HIS A 48 24.27 18.25 7.14
C HIS A 48 24.60 19.72 6.82
N THR A 49 24.62 20.13 5.55
CA THR A 49 24.89 21.53 5.16
C THR A 49 23.64 22.39 5.27
N SER A 50 22.48 21.87 4.85
CA SER A 50 21.22 22.63 4.84
C SER A 50 20.32 22.33 6.06
N GLY A 51 20.62 21.26 6.80
CA GLY A 51 19.77 20.70 7.86
C GLY A 51 18.45 20.10 7.36
N ALA A 52 18.21 20.08 6.05
CA ALA A 52 17.01 19.54 5.45
C ALA A 52 17.22 18.07 5.03
N HIS A 53 16.14 17.38 4.66
CA HIS A 53 16.23 16.02 4.14
C HIS A 53 15.98 15.99 2.64
N ASP A 54 16.90 15.34 1.93
CA ASP A 54 16.77 15.03 0.52
C ASP A 54 16.02 13.70 0.37
N MET A 55 15.18 13.57 -0.65
CA MET A 55 14.39 12.37 -0.92
C MET A 55 14.79 11.79 -2.28
N TYR A 56 15.36 10.59 -2.26
CA TYR A 56 15.75 9.84 -3.46
C TYR A 56 14.69 8.80 -3.76
N MET A 57 14.23 8.77 -5.00
CA MET A 57 13.11 7.95 -5.44
C MET A 57 13.46 7.16 -6.69
N SER A 58 13.03 5.91 -6.72
CA SER A 58 13.06 5.05 -7.91
C SER A 58 11.64 4.60 -8.21
N PHE A 59 11.26 4.61 -9.47
CA PHE A 59 9.96 4.19 -9.97
C PHE A 59 10.13 3.15 -11.05
N ALA A 60 9.23 2.17 -11.06
CA ALA A 60 9.03 1.23 -12.14
C ALA A 60 7.54 1.14 -12.46
N VAL A 61 7.14 1.23 -13.72
CA VAL A 61 5.75 1.07 -14.16
C VAL A 61 5.69 0.09 -15.32
N THR A 62 4.96 -1.02 -15.14
CA THR A 62 4.82 -2.05 -16.17
C THR A 62 3.71 -1.70 -17.14
N ARG A 63 3.99 -1.78 -18.46
CA ARG A 63 3.06 -1.40 -19.53
C ARG A 63 3.20 -2.31 -20.73
N SER A 64 2.08 -2.54 -21.42
CA SER A 64 2.02 -3.26 -22.71
C SER A 64 1.36 -2.42 -23.81
N SER A 65 1.01 -1.16 -23.52
CA SER A 65 0.38 -0.24 -24.47
C SER A 65 0.83 1.20 -24.26
N HIS A 66 0.61 2.02 -25.29
CA HIS A 66 0.83 3.46 -25.32
C HIS A 66 -0.27 4.26 -24.58
N LEU A 67 -1.33 3.58 -24.14
CA LEU A 67 -2.52 4.19 -23.54
C LEU A 67 -2.34 4.43 -22.05
N GLY A 68 -2.75 5.61 -21.60
CA GLY A 68 -2.94 5.91 -20.19
C GLY A 68 -1.68 6.38 -19.47
N TRP A 69 -1.80 6.54 -18.16
CA TRP A 69 -0.80 7.12 -17.27
C TRP A 69 -0.89 6.49 -15.88
N THR A 70 0.20 6.56 -15.11
CA THR A 70 0.25 6.15 -13.71
C THR A 70 0.85 7.27 -12.88
N ALA A 71 0.20 7.64 -11.78
CA ALA A 71 0.60 8.70 -10.88
C ALA A 71 0.86 8.17 -9.47
N ILE A 72 1.90 8.68 -8.83
CA ILE A 72 2.21 8.45 -7.42
C ILE A 72 2.46 9.81 -6.79
N CYS A 73 1.84 10.08 -5.65
CA CYS A 73 1.82 11.41 -5.08
C CYS A 73 2.02 11.39 -3.56
N THR A 74 2.68 12.42 -3.04
CA THR A 74 2.86 12.60 -1.59
C THR A 74 1.56 13.01 -0.90
N GLY A 75 1.39 12.60 0.35
CA GLY A 75 0.27 13.03 1.18
C GLY A 75 -0.99 12.17 1.04
N PRO A 76 -2.04 12.48 1.80
CA PRO A 76 -3.27 11.69 1.87
C PRO A 76 -4.31 12.05 0.79
N SER A 77 -4.09 13.10 0.00
CA SER A 77 -5.06 13.61 -0.98
C SER A 77 -4.36 14.40 -2.08
N MET A 78 -5.01 14.59 -3.23
CA MET A 78 -4.44 15.33 -4.36
C MET A 78 -4.06 16.78 -4.02
N LYS A 79 -4.88 17.48 -3.24
CA LYS A 79 -4.63 18.89 -2.90
C LYS A 79 -3.31 19.06 -2.17
N GLY A 80 -2.41 19.84 -2.76
CA GLY A 80 -1.06 20.12 -2.27
C GLY A 80 -0.07 18.97 -2.44
N ALA A 81 -0.46 17.84 -3.05
CA ALA A 81 0.45 16.73 -3.26
C ALA A 81 1.55 17.09 -4.26
N LEU A 82 2.77 16.60 -3.99
CA LEU A 82 3.80 16.52 -5.01
C LEU A 82 3.55 15.25 -5.83
N MET A 83 3.25 15.40 -7.12
CA MET A 83 2.79 14.30 -7.98
C MET A 83 3.84 13.92 -9.01
N PHE A 84 4.05 12.62 -9.18
CA PHE A 84 4.92 12.02 -10.19
C PHE A 84 4.05 11.22 -11.15
N ILE A 85 3.83 11.74 -12.36
CA ILE A 85 2.90 11.19 -13.34
C ILE A 85 3.69 10.67 -14.54
N MET A 86 3.49 9.39 -14.85
CA MET A 86 4.31 8.62 -15.77
C MET A 86 3.46 8.13 -16.94
N TYR A 87 3.90 8.42 -18.16
CA TYR A 87 3.25 7.99 -19.40
C TYR A 87 4.23 8.01 -20.58
N GLY A 88 3.84 7.38 -21.67
CA GLY A 88 4.63 7.31 -22.90
C GLY A 88 4.28 6.06 -23.71
N ASP A 89 4.88 5.97 -24.89
CA ASP A 89 4.76 4.81 -25.77
C ASP A 89 6.07 4.01 -25.77
N PRO A 90 6.10 2.78 -25.22
CA PRO A 90 7.28 1.93 -25.25
C PRO A 90 7.70 1.51 -26.68
N GLY A 91 6.79 1.57 -27.65
CA GLY A 91 7.06 1.25 -29.06
C GLY A 91 7.61 2.42 -29.88
N SER A 92 7.58 3.64 -29.36
CA SER A 92 7.95 4.86 -30.11
C SER A 92 9.46 5.07 -30.28
N GLY A 93 10.29 4.37 -29.50
CA GLY A 93 11.73 4.62 -29.42
C GLY A 93 12.10 5.89 -28.64
N VAL A 94 11.13 6.56 -28.01
CA VAL A 94 11.34 7.72 -27.13
C VAL A 94 11.18 7.30 -25.68
N ASP A 95 12.04 7.82 -24.80
CA ASP A 95 11.97 7.58 -23.36
C ASP A 95 10.63 8.04 -22.76
N PRO A 96 10.15 7.41 -21.68
CA PRO A 96 8.89 7.78 -21.07
C PRO A 96 8.96 9.18 -20.45
N ILE A 97 7.80 9.84 -20.36
CA ILE A 97 7.67 11.13 -19.70
C ILE A 97 7.40 10.93 -18.22
N LEU A 98 8.18 11.62 -17.40
CA LEU A 98 7.89 11.87 -15.99
C LEU A 98 7.46 13.31 -15.81
N SER A 99 6.16 13.54 -15.70
CA SER A 99 5.59 14.84 -15.40
C SER A 99 5.48 15.06 -13.90
N ILE A 100 6.02 16.18 -13.41
CA ILE A 100 5.98 16.53 -11.99
C ILE A 100 4.94 17.64 -11.80
N ARG A 101 3.89 17.36 -11.02
CA ARG A 101 2.71 18.22 -10.92
C ARG A 101 2.28 18.52 -9.48
N THR A 102 1.43 19.53 -9.34
CA THR A 102 0.71 19.86 -8.11
C THR A 102 -0.69 20.39 -8.43
N VAL A 103 -1.56 20.47 -7.42
CA VAL A 103 -2.92 21.00 -7.55
C VAL A 103 -3.40 21.58 -6.22
N ASP A 104 -4.31 22.56 -6.26
CA ASP A 104 -4.88 23.25 -5.09
C ASP A 104 -6.27 22.72 -4.67
N GLY A 105 -6.80 21.74 -5.40
CA GLY A 105 -8.15 21.21 -5.24
C GLY A 105 -8.42 19.97 -6.09
N HIS A 106 -9.68 19.72 -6.41
CA HIS A 106 -10.10 18.56 -7.20
C HIS A 106 -10.21 18.91 -8.69
N ASN A 107 -9.09 19.35 -9.27
CA ASN A 107 -8.97 19.82 -10.65
C ASN A 107 -7.80 19.12 -11.35
N GLN A 108 -7.63 19.39 -12.65
CA GLN A 108 -6.45 19.02 -13.42
C GLN A 108 -5.16 19.46 -12.70
N PRO A 109 -4.23 18.55 -12.37
CA PRO A 109 -2.93 18.96 -11.87
C PRO A 109 -2.13 19.67 -12.95
N ARG A 110 -1.44 20.75 -12.57
CA ARG A 110 -0.53 21.51 -13.43
C ARG A 110 0.92 21.19 -13.10
N GLU A 111 1.81 21.43 -14.05
CA GLU A 111 3.24 21.33 -13.82
C GLU A 111 3.69 22.25 -12.66
N ILE A 112 4.66 21.78 -11.89
CA ILE A 112 5.25 22.57 -10.82
C ILE A 112 6.10 23.71 -11.41
N THR A 113 6.10 24.83 -10.72
CA THR A 113 6.94 25.99 -11.01
C THR A 113 7.89 26.26 -9.84
N PRO A 114 8.95 27.06 -10.01
CA PRO A 114 9.84 27.42 -8.90
C PRO A 114 9.11 28.03 -7.69
N HIS A 115 7.96 28.69 -7.90
CA HIS A 115 7.17 29.28 -6.84
C HIS A 115 6.46 28.23 -5.96
N ASP A 116 6.20 27.04 -6.49
CA ASP A 116 5.56 25.96 -5.76
C ASP A 116 6.51 25.20 -4.82
N MET A 117 7.82 25.31 -5.05
CA MET A 117 8.78 24.39 -4.43
C MET A 117 9.08 24.69 -2.95
N GLY A 118 8.75 25.89 -2.45
CA GLY A 118 8.98 26.28 -1.05
C GLY A 118 10.45 26.20 -0.59
N GLY A 119 11.40 26.24 -1.53
CA GLY A 119 12.83 26.02 -1.26
C GLY A 119 13.31 24.57 -1.39
N SER A 120 12.44 23.66 -1.86
CA SER A 120 12.84 22.35 -2.38
C SER A 120 13.37 22.48 -3.82
N ASP A 121 14.12 21.49 -4.32
CA ASP A 121 14.54 21.43 -5.73
C ASP A 121 14.41 19.99 -6.24
N ILE A 122 13.73 19.78 -7.37
CA ILE A 122 13.41 18.44 -7.86
C ILE A 122 14.10 18.21 -9.20
N ARG A 123 14.81 17.09 -9.32
CA ARG A 123 15.54 16.71 -10.53
C ARG A 123 15.23 15.28 -10.93
N VAL A 124 14.87 15.10 -12.19
CA VAL A 124 14.80 13.79 -12.83
C VAL A 124 16.23 13.35 -13.15
N LEU A 125 16.63 12.20 -12.60
CA LEU A 125 17.95 11.62 -12.77
C LEU A 125 17.98 10.57 -13.88
N GLN A 126 16.86 9.89 -14.11
CA GLN A 126 16.72 8.85 -15.11
C GLN A 126 15.27 8.77 -15.58
N SER A 127 15.09 8.51 -16.87
CA SER A 127 13.82 8.07 -17.47
C SER A 127 14.16 7.21 -18.67
N MET A 128 13.73 5.95 -18.67
CA MET A 128 13.99 5.03 -19.79
C MET A 128 13.00 3.87 -19.82
N TRP A 129 12.84 3.27 -21.00
CA TRP A 129 12.16 1.98 -21.16
C TRP A 129 13.14 0.82 -20.99
N MET A 130 12.67 -0.24 -20.34
CA MET A 130 13.36 -1.53 -20.24
C MET A 130 12.41 -2.66 -20.65
N PRO A 131 12.89 -3.76 -21.22
CA PRO A 131 12.08 -4.99 -21.33
C PRO A 131 11.63 -5.42 -19.93
N ALA A 132 10.35 -5.75 -19.76
CA ALA A 132 9.86 -6.19 -18.46
C ALA A 132 10.37 -7.62 -18.17
N GLU A 133 11.05 -7.82 -17.03
CA GLU A 133 11.44 -9.15 -16.59
C GLU A 133 10.24 -9.85 -15.93
N SER A 134 9.89 -11.04 -16.42
CA SER A 134 8.75 -11.79 -15.89
C SER A 134 9.12 -12.58 -14.63
N ARG A 135 8.21 -12.55 -13.63
CA ARG A 135 8.34 -13.26 -12.35
C ARG A 135 8.41 -14.79 -12.48
N ASP A 136 7.75 -15.35 -13.48
CA ASP A 136 7.59 -16.82 -13.62
C ASP A 136 8.55 -17.43 -14.65
N SER A 137 9.15 -16.58 -15.48
CA SER A 137 10.21 -16.97 -16.40
C SER A 137 10.99 -15.72 -16.79
N PRO A 138 12.31 -15.66 -16.52
CA PRO A 138 13.18 -14.56 -16.95
C PRO A 138 13.17 -14.30 -18.47
N THR A 139 12.55 -15.18 -19.26
CA THR A 139 12.45 -15.10 -20.73
C THR A 139 11.07 -14.70 -21.27
N SER A 140 10.02 -14.60 -20.44
CA SER A 140 8.67 -14.26 -20.96
C SER A 140 8.34 -12.78 -20.81
N HIS A 141 8.78 -11.97 -21.77
CA HIS A 141 8.49 -10.54 -21.87
C HIS A 141 7.08 -10.26 -22.42
N THR A 142 6.12 -11.17 -22.25
CA THR A 142 4.82 -11.11 -22.92
C THR A 142 3.66 -11.24 -21.93
N HIS A 143 2.61 -10.46 -22.21
CA HIS A 143 1.28 -10.61 -21.60
C HIS A 143 0.67 -11.96 -21.95
N SER A 144 -0.37 -12.35 -21.20
CA SER A 144 -1.12 -13.58 -21.47
C SER A 144 -1.69 -13.63 -22.89
N ASP A 145 -1.86 -12.48 -23.54
CA ASP A 145 -2.29 -12.33 -24.94
C ASP A 145 -1.11 -12.20 -25.94
N GLY A 146 0.13 -12.46 -25.51
CA GLY A 146 1.33 -12.42 -26.36
C GLY A 146 1.90 -11.02 -26.63
N THR A 147 1.30 -9.95 -26.12
CA THR A 147 1.80 -8.56 -26.27
C THR A 147 3.07 -8.32 -25.46
N ALA A 148 4.06 -7.65 -26.05
CA ALA A 148 5.30 -7.33 -25.36
C ALA A 148 5.07 -6.40 -24.16
N MET A 149 5.73 -6.70 -23.05
CA MET A 149 5.71 -5.92 -21.81
C MET A 149 7.01 -5.13 -21.66
N TYR A 150 6.86 -3.87 -21.27
CA TYR A 150 7.94 -2.95 -20.98
C TYR A 150 7.78 -2.38 -19.57
N GLU A 151 8.90 -2.03 -18.95
CA GLU A 151 8.96 -1.36 -17.67
C GLU A 151 9.55 0.04 -17.87
N ALA A 152 8.79 1.08 -17.57
CA ALA A 152 9.32 2.43 -17.47
C ALA A 152 10.11 2.56 -16.16
N ARG A 153 11.43 2.75 -16.24
CA ARG A 153 12.28 3.02 -15.08
C ARG A 153 12.61 4.49 -14.99
N MET A 154 12.31 5.08 -13.83
CA MET A 154 12.57 6.49 -13.58
C MET A 154 13.21 6.69 -12.22
N ALA A 155 14.01 7.73 -12.09
CA ALA A 155 14.63 8.10 -10.84
C ALA A 155 14.57 9.61 -10.63
N VAL A 156 14.30 10.02 -9.40
CA VAL A 156 14.17 11.43 -9.02
C VAL A 156 14.90 11.68 -7.73
N VAL A 157 15.51 12.86 -7.61
CA VAL A 157 15.92 13.42 -6.34
C VAL A 157 15.14 14.70 -6.06
N CYS A 158 14.62 14.82 -4.84
CA CYS A 158 14.01 16.03 -4.32
C CYS A 158 14.90 16.56 -3.18
N TYR A 159 15.69 17.59 -3.44
CA TYR A 159 16.53 18.24 -2.45
C TYR A 159 15.69 19.07 -1.50
N ALA A 160 16.05 19.04 -0.21
CA ALA A 160 15.33 19.69 0.87
C ALA A 160 13.81 19.43 0.82
N CYS A 161 13.40 18.20 0.47
CA CYS A 161 12.02 17.85 0.16
C CYS A 161 11.03 18.10 1.31
N THR A 162 11.55 18.12 2.55
CA THR A 162 10.77 18.49 3.74
C THR A 162 10.32 19.95 3.76
N ARG A 163 10.77 20.78 2.80
CA ARG A 163 10.34 22.18 2.61
C ARG A 163 9.20 22.33 1.61
N TRP A 164 8.70 21.23 1.04
CA TRP A 164 7.55 21.28 0.15
C TRP A 164 6.34 21.91 0.87
N PRO A 165 5.76 23.01 0.35
CA PRO A 165 4.78 23.81 1.08
C PRO A 165 3.36 23.24 1.02
N GLY A 166 3.11 22.26 0.15
CA GLY A 166 1.81 21.61 0.01
C GLY A 166 1.56 20.59 1.12
N SER A 167 1.31 19.33 0.75
CA SER A 167 1.14 18.25 1.72
C SER A 167 2.48 17.97 2.42
N PRO A 168 2.59 18.10 3.75
CA PRO A 168 3.86 17.99 4.45
C PRO A 168 4.55 16.65 4.22
N ILE A 169 5.83 16.68 3.90
CA ILE A 169 6.72 15.53 3.80
C ILE A 169 7.61 15.52 5.04
N LEU A 170 7.47 14.52 5.90
CA LEU A 170 8.18 14.46 7.18
C LEU A 170 9.12 13.26 7.20
N ALA A 171 10.43 13.51 7.15
CA ALA A 171 11.45 12.45 7.21
C ALA A 171 11.37 11.62 8.50
N SER A 172 10.88 12.21 9.60
CA SER A 172 10.69 11.54 10.89
C SER A 172 9.38 10.74 10.99
N SER A 173 8.56 10.70 9.95
CA SER A 173 7.28 9.99 9.98
C SER A 173 7.48 8.50 9.79
N SER A 174 6.96 7.70 10.72
CA SER A 174 6.87 6.24 10.58
C SER A 174 5.64 5.78 9.81
N SER A 175 4.79 6.70 9.36
CA SER A 175 3.57 6.40 8.61
C SER A 175 3.14 7.57 7.73
N GLN A 176 4.02 8.04 6.84
CA GLN A 176 3.72 9.09 5.88
C GLN A 176 2.70 8.58 4.86
N ALA A 177 1.57 9.28 4.72
CA ALA A 177 0.58 8.95 3.71
C ALA A 177 1.08 9.31 2.30
N TRP A 178 0.76 8.45 1.36
CA TRP A 178 0.95 8.61 -0.08
C TRP A 178 -0.29 8.10 -0.81
N ILE A 179 -0.49 8.58 -2.02
CA ILE A 179 -1.56 8.10 -2.89
C ILE A 179 -0.99 7.68 -4.23
N TRP A 180 -1.73 6.81 -4.92
CA TRP A 180 -1.47 6.46 -6.30
C TRP A 180 -2.78 6.53 -7.09
N ALA A 181 -2.68 6.78 -8.38
CA ALA A 181 -3.79 6.78 -9.30
C ALA A 181 -3.33 6.35 -10.70
N TRP A 182 -4.25 5.87 -11.53
CA TRP A 182 -3.92 5.50 -12.91
C TRP A 182 -5.14 5.55 -13.83
N ASN A 183 -4.87 5.69 -15.12
CA ASN A 183 -5.83 5.54 -16.20
C ASN A 183 -5.15 4.66 -17.26
N ASP A 184 -5.85 3.62 -17.74
CA ASP A 184 -5.35 2.62 -18.67
C ASP A 184 -5.90 2.79 -20.11
N GLN A 185 -6.75 3.80 -20.33
CA GLN A 185 -7.55 3.95 -21.55
C GLN A 185 -7.25 5.24 -22.34
N GLN A 186 -6.68 6.25 -21.69
CA GLN A 186 -6.49 7.55 -22.33
C GLN A 186 -5.41 7.48 -23.43
N GLU A 187 -5.77 7.80 -24.67
CA GLU A 187 -4.80 8.12 -25.70
C GLU A 187 -4.29 9.55 -25.52
N LEU A 188 -2.98 9.75 -25.55
CA LEU A 188 -2.33 11.05 -25.44
C LEU A 188 -1.87 11.48 -26.85
N PRO A 189 -2.43 12.57 -27.42
CA PRO A 189 -2.05 13.01 -28.77
C PRO A 189 -0.58 13.40 -28.88
N VAL A 190 -0.02 13.95 -27.80
CA VAL A 190 1.38 14.34 -27.67
C VAL A 190 1.85 14.01 -26.26
N TYR A 191 3.02 13.39 -26.15
CA TYR A 191 3.69 13.15 -24.88
C TYR A 191 4.50 14.39 -24.48
N SER A 192 3.87 15.34 -23.77
CA SER A 192 4.52 16.52 -23.18
C SER A 192 4.45 16.48 -21.65
N PHE A 193 5.28 17.25 -20.94
CA PHE A 193 5.25 17.31 -19.46
C PHE A 193 3.95 17.90 -18.91
N ASP A 194 3.23 18.70 -19.68
CA ASP A 194 1.99 19.40 -19.30
C ASP A 194 0.73 18.78 -19.94
N ALA A 195 0.84 17.64 -20.60
CA ALA A 195 -0.26 17.00 -21.32
C ALA A 195 -1.55 16.91 -20.50
N ASN A 196 -2.70 17.13 -21.15
CA ASN A 196 -3.99 17.00 -20.50
C ASN A 196 -4.27 15.53 -20.14
N LEU A 197 -4.73 15.29 -18.91
CA LEU A 197 -4.96 13.97 -18.33
C LEU A 197 -6.44 13.80 -18.03
N GLN A 198 -7.06 12.82 -18.66
CA GLN A 198 -8.37 12.32 -18.28
C GLN A 198 -8.31 11.72 -16.88
N MET A 199 -9.37 11.91 -16.11
CA MET A 199 -9.46 11.43 -14.73
C MET A 199 -9.22 9.92 -14.64
N HIS A 200 -8.56 9.47 -13.58
CA HIS A 200 -8.52 8.06 -13.21
C HIS A 200 -9.96 7.54 -12.94
N LYS A 201 -10.18 6.21 -12.96
CA LYS A 201 -11.53 5.67 -12.68
C LYS A 201 -12.01 6.12 -11.28
N HIS A 202 -13.32 6.34 -11.11
CA HIS A 202 -13.88 6.90 -9.88
C HIS A 202 -13.76 5.98 -8.64
N HIS A 203 -13.76 4.66 -8.82
CA HIS A 203 -13.77 3.71 -7.71
C HIS A 203 -12.36 3.45 -7.15
N ALA A 204 -12.22 3.54 -5.82
CA ALA A 204 -11.01 3.17 -5.10
C ALA A 204 -10.69 1.67 -5.26
N GLY A 205 -9.39 1.33 -5.29
CA GLY A 205 -8.94 -0.06 -5.42
C GLY A 205 -8.68 -0.49 -6.86
N ASN A 206 -9.33 -1.56 -7.34
CA ASN A 206 -9.02 -2.26 -8.60
C ASN A 206 -9.26 -1.46 -9.92
N GLY A 207 -9.31 -0.13 -9.89
CA GLY A 207 -9.59 0.62 -11.11
C GLY A 207 -9.07 2.04 -11.22
N GLY A 208 -8.80 2.76 -10.14
CA GLY A 208 -8.55 4.20 -10.29
C GLY A 208 -7.46 4.77 -9.41
N TRP A 209 -7.51 4.48 -8.11
CA TRP A 209 -6.65 5.13 -7.13
C TRP A 209 -6.63 4.39 -5.79
N GLY A 210 -5.65 4.71 -4.95
CA GLY A 210 -5.55 4.19 -3.59
C GLY A 210 -4.60 5.01 -2.72
N VAL A 211 -4.58 4.66 -1.44
CA VAL A 211 -3.71 5.25 -0.41
C VAL A 211 -2.79 4.17 0.11
N PHE A 212 -1.57 4.54 0.46
CA PHE A 212 -0.63 3.69 1.16
C PHE A 212 0.25 4.54 2.07
N TYR A 213 1.01 3.89 2.93
CA TYR A 213 1.79 4.53 3.99
C TYR A 213 3.22 4.05 3.93
N MET A 214 4.16 4.97 4.15
CA MET A 214 5.59 4.71 4.17
C MET A 214 6.19 5.04 5.54
N ASP A 215 7.06 4.17 6.04
CA ASP A 215 7.91 4.40 7.20
C ASP A 215 9.17 5.16 6.77
N LEU A 216 9.05 6.49 6.58
CA LEU A 216 10.16 7.31 6.08
C LEU A 216 11.33 7.36 7.06
N VAL A 217 11.07 7.33 8.38
CA VAL A 217 12.13 7.41 9.40
C VAL A 217 13.08 6.22 9.31
N ARG A 218 12.58 5.02 8.95
CA ARG A 218 13.42 3.83 8.68
C ARG A 218 14.40 4.05 7.52
N SER A 219 14.05 4.91 6.56
CA SER A 219 14.82 5.16 5.35
C SER A 219 15.79 6.34 5.45
N VAL A 220 15.89 7.00 6.61
CA VAL A 220 16.78 8.15 6.80
C VAL A 220 18.23 7.72 6.92
N SER A 221 19.06 8.21 6.01
CA SER A 221 20.51 8.07 6.02
C SER A 221 21.18 9.34 6.52
N ASP A 222 21.86 9.24 7.65
CA ASP A 222 22.73 10.28 8.21
C ASP A 222 24.18 10.22 7.67
N ALA A 223 24.47 9.30 6.75
CA ALA A 223 25.81 9.17 6.19
C ALA A 223 26.25 10.47 5.49
N VAL A 224 27.50 10.88 5.64
CA VAL A 224 28.03 12.12 5.03
C VAL A 224 27.92 12.10 3.49
N ARG A 225 28.01 10.91 2.89
CA ARG A 225 27.89 10.73 1.44
C ARG A 225 26.42 10.55 1.07
N ARG A 226 26.02 11.21 -0.02
CA ARG A 226 24.70 11.03 -0.64
C ARG A 226 24.46 9.55 -0.99
N PRO A 227 23.26 9.02 -0.74
CA PRO A 227 22.95 7.63 -1.03
C PRO A 227 22.89 7.38 -2.55
N SER A 228 23.02 6.12 -2.93
CA SER A 228 22.59 5.67 -4.26
C SER A 228 21.06 5.69 -4.35
N LEU A 229 20.54 5.60 -5.58
CA LEU A 229 19.11 5.39 -5.79
C LEU A 229 18.63 4.11 -5.09
N PRO A 230 17.43 4.13 -4.47
CA PRO A 230 16.89 2.95 -3.79
C PRO A 230 16.64 1.85 -4.84
N PRO A 231 17.26 0.66 -4.70
CA PRO A 231 17.00 -0.45 -5.61
C PRO A 231 15.59 -0.99 -5.39
N LEU A 232 14.89 -1.30 -6.48
CA LEU A 232 13.58 -1.94 -6.42
C LEU A 232 13.75 -3.46 -6.33
N ARG A 233 13.26 -4.07 -5.25
CA ARG A 233 13.30 -5.52 -5.02
C ARG A 233 12.13 -6.20 -5.70
N LEU A 234 12.42 -7.00 -6.72
CA LEU A 234 11.43 -7.80 -7.44
C LEU A 234 10.69 -8.76 -6.50
N GLY A 235 9.39 -8.93 -6.71
CA GLY A 235 8.58 -9.87 -5.93
C GLY A 235 8.15 -9.38 -4.54
N ILE A 236 8.74 -8.30 -4.03
CA ILE A 236 8.41 -7.76 -2.70
C ILE A 236 7.41 -6.61 -2.87
N SER A 237 6.16 -6.82 -2.44
CA SER A 237 5.10 -5.80 -2.53
C SER A 237 5.29 -4.66 -1.55
N THR A 238 5.77 -4.95 -0.35
CA THR A 238 5.90 -3.96 0.73
C THR A 238 7.22 -4.16 1.48
N LEU A 239 7.96 -3.07 1.68
CA LEU A 239 9.15 -3.01 2.53
C LEU A 239 9.09 -1.69 3.30
N GLY A 240 8.79 -1.73 4.60
CA GLY A 240 8.56 -0.51 5.38
C GLY A 240 7.37 0.33 4.85
N THR A 241 6.40 -0.33 4.21
CA THR A 241 5.18 0.31 3.68
C THR A 241 3.95 -0.56 3.97
N SER A 242 2.75 0.01 3.83
CA SER A 242 1.47 -0.67 4.13
C SER A 242 0.30 0.02 3.42
N ASP A 243 -0.74 -0.74 3.04
CA ASP A 243 -2.02 -0.18 2.54
C ASP A 243 -2.83 0.53 3.65
N THR A 244 -2.48 0.32 4.92
CA THR A 244 -3.10 0.95 6.09
C THR A 244 -2.06 1.74 6.89
N PRO A 245 -2.47 2.72 7.73
CA PRO A 245 -1.53 3.43 8.59
C PRO A 245 -0.63 2.47 9.38
N ILE A 246 0.62 2.81 9.61
CA ILE A 246 1.59 1.96 10.32
C ILE A 246 1.52 2.25 11.82
N GLY A 247 1.54 1.20 12.65
CA GLY A 247 1.53 1.30 14.11
C GLY A 247 0.13 1.27 14.73
N ALA A 248 -0.02 1.91 15.91
CA ALA A 248 -1.27 1.86 16.69
C ALA A 248 -2.47 2.47 15.94
N SER A 249 -2.23 3.49 15.11
CA SER A 249 -3.25 4.07 14.22
C SER A 249 -3.75 3.06 13.19
N GLY A 250 -2.87 2.21 12.66
CA GLY A 250 -3.20 1.10 11.76
C GLY A 250 -4.06 0.05 12.42
N LEU A 251 -3.70 -0.37 13.64
CA LEU A 251 -4.51 -1.31 14.42
C LEU A 251 -5.92 -0.75 14.65
N LEU A 252 -6.02 0.51 15.07
CA LEU A 252 -7.31 1.17 15.27
C LEU A 252 -8.10 1.30 13.95
N ALA A 253 -7.42 1.65 12.85
CA ALA A 253 -8.02 1.75 11.53
C ALA A 253 -8.52 0.39 11.02
N SER A 254 -7.77 -0.69 11.22
CA SER A 254 -8.18 -2.06 10.88
C SER A 254 -9.39 -2.51 11.69
N LEU A 255 -9.41 -2.21 13.00
CA LEU A 255 -10.56 -2.49 13.86
C LEU A 255 -11.82 -1.71 13.43
N LYS A 256 -11.66 -0.45 13.00
CA LYS A 256 -12.76 0.41 12.54
C LYS A 256 -13.23 0.11 11.13
N ALA A 257 -12.31 -0.04 10.17
CA ALA A 257 -12.60 -0.26 8.75
C ALA A 257 -13.34 -1.58 8.52
N ASN A 258 -13.05 -2.58 9.36
CA ASN A 258 -13.67 -3.90 9.30
C ASN A 258 -14.62 -4.16 10.48
N ALA A 259 -15.16 -3.12 11.14
CA ALA A 259 -16.02 -3.30 12.31
C ALA A 259 -17.18 -4.27 12.06
N LEU A 260 -17.74 -4.26 10.85
CA LEU A 260 -18.86 -5.12 10.46
C LEU A 260 -18.41 -6.58 10.21
N VAL A 261 -17.21 -6.77 9.62
CA VAL A 261 -16.56 -8.08 9.43
C VAL A 261 -16.14 -8.68 10.77
N ASN A 262 -15.56 -7.86 11.64
CA ASN A 262 -15.17 -8.24 13.00
C ASN A 262 -16.40 -8.60 13.85
N ALA A 263 -17.50 -7.84 13.73
CA ALA A 263 -18.76 -8.18 14.38
C ALA A 263 -19.31 -9.52 13.87
N HIS A 264 -19.37 -9.73 12.56
CA HIS A 264 -19.78 -11.01 11.96
C HIS A 264 -18.95 -12.17 12.52
N GLY A 265 -17.61 -12.07 12.47
CA GLY A 265 -16.70 -13.09 13.00
C GLY A 265 -16.83 -13.32 14.51
N PHE A 266 -17.01 -12.26 15.30
CA PHE A 266 -17.19 -12.36 16.75
C PHE A 266 -18.48 -13.10 17.11
N PHE A 267 -19.62 -12.70 16.53
CA PHE A 267 -20.91 -13.30 16.84
C PHE A 267 -20.99 -14.76 16.37
N MET A 268 -20.51 -15.05 15.15
CA MET A 268 -20.47 -16.43 14.64
C MET A 268 -19.47 -17.29 15.42
N GLY A 269 -18.27 -16.78 15.69
CA GLY A 269 -17.25 -17.49 16.47
C GLY A 269 -17.71 -17.80 17.89
N ALA A 270 -18.28 -16.84 18.62
CA ALA A 270 -18.78 -17.05 19.97
C ALA A 270 -19.95 -18.05 20.02
N ALA A 271 -20.85 -18.03 19.03
CA ALA A 271 -21.94 -19.00 18.95
C ALA A 271 -21.42 -20.43 18.76
N PHE A 272 -20.61 -20.67 17.73
CA PHE A 272 -20.20 -22.02 17.33
C PHE A 272 -19.05 -22.61 18.14
N MET A 273 -18.08 -21.80 18.57
CA MET A 273 -16.92 -22.31 19.31
C MET A 273 -17.12 -22.34 20.82
N LEU A 274 -18.13 -21.61 21.35
CA LEU A 274 -18.32 -21.48 22.79
C LEU A 274 -19.74 -21.83 23.24
N LEU A 275 -20.77 -21.10 22.78
CA LEU A 275 -22.11 -21.24 23.34
C LEU A 275 -22.76 -22.60 23.01
N PHE A 276 -22.71 -23.05 21.74
CA PHE A 276 -23.25 -24.36 21.37
C PHE A 276 -22.55 -25.53 22.09
N PRO A 277 -21.20 -25.61 22.13
CA PRO A 277 -20.49 -26.62 22.93
C PRO A 277 -20.86 -26.59 24.42
N VAL A 278 -20.95 -25.40 25.02
CA VAL A 278 -21.34 -25.24 26.43
C VAL A 278 -22.78 -25.72 26.66
N GLY A 279 -23.69 -25.51 25.70
CA GLY A 279 -25.05 -26.07 25.74
C GLY A 279 -25.07 -27.60 25.74
N VAL A 280 -24.16 -28.25 25.02
CA VAL A 280 -24.01 -29.73 25.02
C VAL A 280 -23.44 -30.23 26.35
N VAL A 281 -22.47 -29.51 26.92
CA VAL A 281 -21.97 -29.83 28.27
C VAL A 281 -23.06 -29.66 29.32
N ALA A 282 -23.88 -28.61 29.21
CA ALA A 282 -24.97 -28.33 30.13
C ALA A 282 -26.02 -29.44 30.16
N ILE A 283 -26.42 -30.00 29.01
CA ILE A 283 -27.40 -31.10 28.97
C ILE A 283 -26.82 -32.41 29.53
N ARG A 284 -25.49 -32.62 29.41
CA ARG A 284 -24.79 -33.79 29.93
C ARG A 284 -24.30 -33.65 31.38
N SER A 285 -24.58 -32.53 32.04
CA SER A 285 -24.09 -32.23 33.40
C SER A 285 -24.71 -33.08 34.52
N GLY A 286 -25.77 -33.85 34.25
CA GLY A 286 -26.48 -34.64 35.27
C GLY A 286 -27.29 -33.81 36.27
N SER A 287 -27.37 -32.49 36.09
CA SER A 287 -28.16 -31.59 36.94
C SER A 287 -29.67 -31.80 36.75
N THR A 288 -30.45 -31.67 37.81
CA THR A 288 -31.93 -31.64 37.74
C THR A 288 -32.46 -30.46 36.92
N LYS A 289 -31.62 -29.43 36.67
CA LYS A 289 -31.91 -28.28 35.82
C LYS A 289 -31.19 -28.32 34.46
N ALA A 290 -30.57 -29.45 34.10
CA ALA A 290 -29.75 -29.58 32.88
C ALA A 290 -30.51 -29.18 31.62
N PHE A 291 -31.77 -29.63 31.48
CA PHE A 291 -32.63 -29.21 30.37
C PHE A 291 -32.85 -27.69 30.35
N LYS A 292 -33.07 -27.08 31.52
CA LYS A 292 -33.27 -25.63 31.64
C LYS A 292 -32.03 -24.85 31.19
N TYR A 293 -30.84 -25.26 31.61
CA TYR A 293 -29.60 -24.62 31.19
C TYR A 293 -29.35 -24.79 29.70
N HIS A 294 -29.58 -26.00 29.18
CA HIS A 294 -29.41 -26.29 27.76
C HIS A 294 -30.25 -25.36 26.88
N TRP A 295 -31.58 -25.32 27.07
CA TRP A 295 -32.42 -24.54 26.16
C TRP A 295 -32.16 -23.03 26.28
N VAL A 296 -31.82 -22.51 27.47
CA VAL A 296 -31.47 -21.10 27.65
C VAL A 296 -30.18 -20.76 26.89
N ILE A 297 -29.14 -21.59 27.00
CA ILE A 297 -27.87 -21.37 26.29
C ILE A 297 -28.07 -21.49 24.77
N GLN A 298 -28.92 -22.42 24.31
CA GLN A 298 -29.25 -22.59 22.89
C GLN A 298 -29.97 -21.36 22.32
N VAL A 299 -30.93 -20.78 23.05
CA VAL A 299 -31.61 -19.55 22.62
C VAL A 299 -30.63 -18.37 22.53
N VAL A 300 -29.72 -18.22 23.52
CA VAL A 300 -28.69 -17.17 23.49
C VAL A 300 -27.73 -17.37 22.31
N ALA A 301 -27.29 -18.61 22.05
CA ALA A 301 -26.46 -18.94 20.89
C ALA A 301 -27.16 -18.59 19.57
N MET A 302 -28.45 -18.92 19.44
CA MET A 302 -29.24 -18.58 18.26
C MET A 302 -29.36 -17.07 18.03
N CYS A 303 -29.52 -16.27 19.09
CA CYS A 303 -29.48 -14.81 18.95
C CYS A 303 -28.14 -14.32 18.39
N PHE A 304 -27.02 -14.89 18.84
CA PHE A 304 -25.69 -14.57 18.31
C PHE A 304 -25.56 -14.96 16.84
N VAL A 305 -26.02 -16.15 16.45
CA VAL A 305 -26.03 -16.58 15.04
C VAL A 305 -26.84 -15.61 14.18
N VAL A 306 -28.04 -15.21 14.61
CA VAL A 306 -28.88 -14.26 13.85
C VAL A 306 -28.17 -12.93 13.64
N VAL A 307 -27.54 -12.37 14.69
CA VAL A 307 -26.77 -11.12 14.56
C VAL A 307 -25.56 -11.32 13.64
N GLY A 308 -24.86 -12.45 13.74
CA GLY A 308 -23.76 -12.84 12.87
C GLY A 308 -24.18 -12.95 11.40
N VAL A 309 -25.29 -13.62 11.11
CA VAL A 309 -25.82 -13.76 9.74
C VAL A 309 -26.26 -12.42 9.17
N VAL A 310 -26.99 -11.60 9.94
CA VAL A 310 -27.44 -10.27 9.49
C VAL A 310 -26.25 -9.36 9.18
N THR A 311 -25.21 -9.37 10.02
CA THR A 311 -23.98 -8.62 9.74
C THR A 311 -23.26 -9.19 8.52
N GLY A 312 -23.16 -10.51 8.38
CA GLY A 312 -22.59 -11.19 7.20
C GLY A 312 -23.27 -10.81 5.88
N LEU A 313 -24.60 -10.80 5.85
CA LEU A 313 -25.39 -10.42 4.67
C LEU A 313 -25.19 -8.95 4.30
N LYS A 314 -25.07 -8.06 5.30
CA LYS A 314 -24.74 -6.64 5.07
C LYS A 314 -23.36 -6.46 4.45
N ILE A 315 -22.36 -7.27 4.85
CA ILE A 315 -21.02 -7.26 4.22
C ILE A 315 -21.13 -7.69 2.76
N SER A 316 -21.92 -8.72 2.48
CA SER A 316 -22.06 -9.34 1.16
C SER A 316 -22.98 -8.56 0.20
N GLY A 317 -23.40 -7.34 0.56
CA GLY A 317 -24.32 -6.53 -0.24
C GLY A 317 -25.67 -7.22 -0.48
N ASN A 318 -26.15 -8.00 0.50
CA ASN A 318 -27.34 -8.86 0.42
C ASN A 318 -27.29 -9.93 -0.67
N LYS A 319 -26.11 -10.31 -1.17
CA LYS A 319 -25.94 -11.42 -2.12
C LYS A 319 -25.25 -12.59 -1.44
N ILE A 320 -25.78 -13.80 -1.64
CA ILE A 320 -25.15 -15.04 -1.19
C ILE A 320 -24.26 -15.54 -2.33
N THR A 321 -22.96 -15.29 -2.24
CA THR A 321 -22.01 -15.54 -3.34
C THR A 321 -20.96 -16.59 -3.00
N VAL A 322 -20.85 -17.00 -1.74
CA VAL A 322 -19.78 -17.90 -1.26
C VAL A 322 -20.39 -19.24 -0.79
N PRO A 323 -19.80 -20.40 -1.14
CA PRO A 323 -20.38 -21.72 -0.80
C PRO A 323 -20.64 -21.96 0.69
N HIS A 324 -19.81 -21.40 1.59
CA HIS A 324 -20.04 -21.54 3.04
C HIS A 324 -21.32 -20.83 3.53
N GLN A 325 -21.75 -19.77 2.83
CA GLN A 325 -23.01 -19.07 3.14
C GLN A 325 -24.24 -19.93 2.79
N TRP A 326 -24.11 -20.88 1.85
CA TRP A 326 -25.16 -21.83 1.49
C TRP A 326 -25.27 -23.00 2.47
N ILE A 327 -24.13 -23.51 2.93
CA ILE A 327 -24.06 -24.69 3.79
C ILE A 327 -24.66 -24.40 5.19
N ASP A 328 -24.51 -23.17 5.69
CA ASP A 328 -25.03 -22.77 7.01
C ASP A 328 -26.55 -22.45 7.04
N LEU A 329 -27.20 -22.33 5.89
CA LEU A 329 -28.64 -21.98 5.77
C LEU A 329 -29.55 -23.19 5.50
N LEU A 330 -28.99 -24.36 5.22
CA LEU A 330 -29.78 -25.57 5.08
C LEU A 330 -30.12 -26.11 6.48
N PRO A 331 -31.40 -26.36 6.80
CA PRO A 331 -31.74 -27.18 7.93
C PRO A 331 -31.00 -28.52 7.76
N GLN A 332 -30.19 -28.90 8.75
CA GLN A 332 -29.82 -30.30 8.89
C GLN A 332 -31.07 -31.04 9.36
N ASP A 333 -31.98 -31.30 8.41
CA ASP A 333 -33.05 -32.26 8.59
C ASP A 333 -32.40 -33.64 8.72
N ILE A 334 -32.37 -34.14 9.96
CA ILE A 334 -32.32 -35.58 10.25
C ILE A 334 -33.76 -36.05 10.36
#